data_AF-A0A847S530-F1
#
_entry.id   AF-A0A847S530-F1
#
_cell.length_a   1.000
_cell.length_b   1.000
_cell.length_c   1.000
_cell.angle_alpha   90.00
_cell.angle_beta   90.00
_cell.angle_gamma   90.00
#
_symmetry.space_group_name_H-M   'P 1'
#
loop_
_entity.id
_entity.type
_entity.pdbx_description
1 polymer ?
#
loop_
_entity_poly.entity_id
_entity_poly.type
_entity_poly.pdbx_seq_one_letter_code
_entity_poly.pdbx_strand_id
1 'polypeptide(L)'
;MLMSLLMSGVVLASGYNVDPKPLPQTLLYTRLAKGCEEVSLQGWKHPVKGVFEHNRVKLYRVQLCNERKYPVFYVDVPYDPQGQTGDYFWPLYESLRKANGGWPLSLVAVNNNTVIMLTWRKDGVALPEFEFYKPDPA
;
A
#
# COMPACT_ATOMS: atom_id res chain seq x y z
N MET A 1 -26.39 -42.45 -38.38
CA MET A 1 -25.63 -42.54 -37.11
C MET A 1 -24.89 -41.23 -36.93
N LEU A 2 -25.28 -40.45 -35.91
CA LEU A 2 -24.53 -39.29 -35.42
C LEU A 2 -23.25 -39.79 -34.74
N MET A 3 -22.14 -39.07 -34.88
CA MET A 3 -21.13 -39.00 -33.84
C MET A 3 -20.48 -37.61 -33.86
N SER A 4 -21.03 -36.75 -33.02
CA SER A 4 -20.45 -35.48 -32.60
C SER A 4 -19.21 -35.76 -31.75
N LEU A 5 -18.06 -35.20 -32.12
CA LEU A 5 -16.90 -35.09 -31.23
C LEU A 5 -16.85 -33.66 -30.69
N LEU A 6 -17.31 -33.51 -29.46
CA LEU A 6 -16.97 -32.39 -28.58
C LEU A 6 -15.59 -32.70 -28.00
N MET A 7 -14.57 -31.90 -28.37
CA MET A 7 -13.30 -31.87 -27.65
C MET A 7 -13.23 -30.55 -26.89
N SER A 8 -13.28 -30.72 -25.57
CA SER A 8 -13.31 -29.72 -24.52
C SER A 8 -12.21 -28.67 -24.69
N GLY A 9 -12.62 -27.41 -24.79
CA GLY A 9 -11.71 -26.27 -24.61
C GLY A 9 -11.24 -26.21 -23.16
N VAL A 10 -9.93 -26.37 -22.95
CA VAL A 10 -9.29 -26.02 -21.68
C VAL A 10 -9.23 -24.50 -21.61
N VAL A 11 -10.04 -23.90 -20.74
CA VAL A 11 -9.91 -22.48 -20.39
C VAL A 11 -8.77 -22.39 -19.36
N LEU A 12 -7.60 -21.93 -19.82
CA LEU A 12 -6.55 -21.48 -18.90
C LEU A 12 -7.03 -20.15 -18.30
N ALA A 13 -7.54 -20.19 -17.08
CA ALA A 13 -7.74 -18.99 -16.28
C ALA A 13 -6.35 -18.45 -15.90
N SER A 14 -5.83 -17.50 -16.69
CA SER A 14 -4.73 -16.66 -16.25
C SER A 14 -5.20 -15.85 -15.06
N GLY A 15 -4.77 -16.24 -13.86
CA GLY A 15 -4.86 -15.38 -12.69
C GLY A 15 -4.05 -14.12 -12.94
N TYR A 16 -4.70 -12.97 -12.95
CA TYR A 16 -4.03 -11.68 -12.98
C TYR A 16 -3.29 -11.49 -11.65
N ASN A 17 -2.00 -11.81 -11.61
CA ASN A 17 -1.11 -11.22 -10.62
C ASN A 17 -1.01 -9.74 -10.96
N VAL A 18 -1.77 -8.91 -10.25
CA VAL A 18 -1.59 -7.45 -10.30
C VAL A 18 -0.33 -7.16 -9.50
N ASP A 19 0.84 -7.39 -10.11
CA ASP A 19 2.06 -6.75 -9.66
C ASP A 19 1.87 -5.25 -9.94
N PRO A 20 1.78 -4.38 -8.92
CA PRO A 20 1.76 -2.96 -9.17
C PRO A 20 3.08 -2.62 -9.86
N LYS A 21 2.99 -2.19 -11.13
CA LYS A 21 4.14 -1.78 -11.93
C LYS A 21 4.97 -0.75 -11.15
N PRO A 22 6.30 -0.70 -11.36
CA PRO A 22 7.21 0.07 -10.52
C PRO A 22 6.78 1.55 -10.39
N LEU A 23 6.93 2.12 -9.20
CA LEU A 23 6.73 3.56 -8.91
C LEU A 23 8.02 4.41 -8.96
N PRO A 24 9.10 4.08 -9.70
CA PRO A 24 10.42 4.65 -9.49
C PRO A 24 10.50 6.13 -9.84
N GLN A 25 9.49 6.68 -10.54
CA GLN A 25 9.42 8.09 -10.89
C GLN A 25 8.84 8.97 -9.76
N THR A 26 8.23 8.35 -8.74
CA THR A 26 7.64 9.08 -7.62
C THR A 26 8.71 9.70 -6.70
N LEU A 27 8.39 10.80 -6.02
CA LEU A 27 9.20 11.37 -4.95
C LEU A 27 9.53 10.33 -3.87
N LEU A 28 8.57 9.43 -3.59
CA LEU A 28 8.79 8.29 -2.72
C LEU A 28 10.06 7.52 -3.10
N TYR A 29 10.19 7.01 -4.32
CA TYR A 29 11.35 6.17 -4.69
C TYR A 29 12.54 6.95 -5.26
N THR A 30 12.33 8.16 -5.79
CA THR A 30 13.44 9.02 -6.26
C THR A 30 14.17 9.69 -5.10
N ARG A 31 13.52 9.94 -3.95
CA ARG A 31 14.12 10.68 -2.83
C ARG A 31 14.11 9.94 -1.50
N LEU A 32 12.98 9.36 -1.09
CA LEU A 32 12.79 8.91 0.29
C LEU A 32 13.16 7.45 0.52
N ALA A 33 12.70 6.55 -0.34
CA ALA A 33 12.78 5.10 -0.17
C ALA A 33 13.91 4.52 -1.05
N LYS A 34 14.99 4.04 -0.41
CA LYS A 34 16.15 3.43 -1.06
C LYS A 34 16.39 2.02 -0.52
N GLY A 35 16.95 1.14 -1.35
CA GLY A 35 17.34 -0.22 -0.92
C GLY A 35 16.16 -1.00 -0.30
N CYS A 36 15.03 -1.03 -0.98
CA CYS A 36 13.81 -1.63 -0.48
C CYS A 36 13.83 -3.15 -0.60
N GLU A 37 13.44 -3.84 0.47
CA GLU A 37 13.26 -5.29 0.53
C GLU A 37 11.78 -5.63 0.68
N GLU A 38 11.31 -6.64 -0.04
CA GLU A 38 9.95 -7.17 0.14
C GLU A 38 9.82 -7.94 1.45
N VAL A 39 8.69 -7.74 2.11
CA VAL A 39 8.31 -8.56 3.27
C VAL A 39 7.27 -9.59 2.84
N SER A 40 7.57 -10.87 3.09
CA SER A 40 6.55 -11.91 3.01
C SER A 40 5.48 -11.66 4.07
N LEU A 41 4.23 -11.46 3.65
CA LEU A 41 3.11 -11.23 4.58
C LEU A 41 2.73 -12.50 5.35
N GLN A 42 3.14 -13.68 4.87
CA GLN A 42 2.86 -14.95 5.53
C GLN A 42 3.63 -15.02 6.85
N GLY A 43 2.89 -15.04 7.96
CA GLY A 43 3.48 -15.09 9.31
C GLY A 43 4.13 -13.78 9.78
N TRP A 44 4.10 -12.71 8.98
CA TRP A 44 4.62 -11.41 9.39
C TRP A 44 3.76 -10.81 10.52
N LYS A 45 4.43 -10.48 11.63
CA LYS A 45 3.84 -9.88 12.83
C LYS A 45 4.37 -8.47 13.01
N HIS A 46 3.48 -7.49 12.89
CA HIS A 46 3.80 -6.09 13.13
C HIS A 46 2.56 -5.36 13.65
N PRO A 47 2.68 -4.45 14.65
CA PRO A 47 1.51 -3.79 15.25
C PRO A 47 0.66 -3.00 14.24
N VAL A 48 1.29 -2.44 13.20
CA VAL A 48 0.59 -1.72 12.11
C VAL A 48 -0.45 -2.59 11.40
N LYS A 49 -0.23 -3.90 11.31
CA LYS A 49 -1.21 -4.82 10.69
C LYS A 49 -2.55 -4.78 11.42
N GLY A 50 -2.54 -4.75 12.75
CA GLY A 50 -3.76 -4.64 13.56
C GLY A 50 -4.45 -3.28 13.39
N VAL A 51 -3.69 -2.20 13.19
CA VAL A 51 -4.25 -0.87 12.86
C VAL A 51 -4.99 -0.92 11.52
N PHE A 52 -4.39 -1.55 10.51
CA PHE A 52 -5.04 -1.69 9.21
C PHE A 52 -6.34 -2.51 9.29
N GLU A 53 -6.31 -3.66 9.95
CA GLU A 53 -7.48 -4.51 10.14
C GLU A 53 -8.62 -3.76 10.85
N HIS A 54 -8.33 -3.05 11.95
CA HIS A 54 -9.31 -2.28 12.71
C HIS A 54 -9.97 -1.18 11.86
N ASN A 55 -9.20 -0.53 10.99
CA ASN A 55 -9.66 0.58 10.16
C ASN A 55 -10.18 0.14 8.78
N ARG A 56 -10.31 -1.16 8.51
CA ARG A 56 -10.72 -1.69 7.19
C ARG A 56 -9.78 -1.26 6.05
N VAL A 57 -8.50 -1.08 6.36
CA VAL A 57 -7.45 -0.88 5.37
C VAL A 57 -6.92 -2.24 4.96
N LYS A 58 -6.97 -2.56 3.66
CA LYS A 58 -6.48 -3.84 3.16
C LYS A 58 -5.01 -3.71 2.79
N LEU A 59 -4.15 -4.53 3.38
CA LEU A 59 -2.72 -4.56 3.09
C LEU A 59 -2.42 -5.52 1.94
N TYR A 60 -1.81 -5.02 0.88
CA TYR A 60 -1.41 -5.81 -0.30
C TYR A 60 0.06 -6.22 -0.27
N ARG A 61 0.95 -5.28 0.08
CA ARG A 61 2.41 -5.46 0.02
C ARG A 61 3.09 -4.58 1.06
N VAL A 62 4.23 -5.03 1.54
CA VAL A 62 5.10 -4.26 2.42
C VAL A 62 6.52 -4.28 1.89
N GLN A 63 7.10 -3.10 1.78
CA GLN A 63 8.52 -2.93 1.56
C GLN A 63 9.17 -2.30 2.79
N LEU A 64 10.35 -2.77 3.13
CA LEU A 64 11.21 -2.17 4.15
C LEU A 64 12.40 -1.53 3.44
N CYS A 65 12.42 -0.20 3.42
CA CYS A 65 13.44 0.61 2.77
C CYS A 65 14.36 1.26 3.81
N ASN A 66 15.46 1.87 3.34
CA ASN A 66 16.44 2.59 4.13
C ASN A 66 16.97 1.75 5.30
N GLU A 67 17.62 0.63 4.98
CA GLU A 67 18.11 -0.33 5.98
C GLU A 67 16.98 -0.83 6.90
N ARG A 68 15.79 -1.02 6.32
CA ARG A 68 14.57 -1.50 6.99
C ARG A 68 13.99 -0.55 8.06
N LYS A 69 14.34 0.73 8.02
CA LYS A 69 13.83 1.78 8.94
C LYS A 69 12.68 2.61 8.36
N TYR A 70 12.35 2.41 7.08
CA TYR A 70 11.27 3.14 6.40
C TYR A 70 10.30 2.15 5.73
N PRO A 71 9.17 1.84 6.37
CA PRO A 71 8.20 0.95 5.77
C PRO A 71 7.32 1.68 4.74
N VAL A 72 7.12 1.03 3.60
CA VAL A 72 6.15 1.42 2.58
C VAL A 72 5.06 0.35 2.53
N PHE A 73 3.82 0.77 2.77
CA PHE A 73 2.65 -0.10 2.78
C PHE A 73 1.80 0.15 1.54
N TYR A 74 1.63 -0.86 0.70
CA TYR A 74 0.68 -0.80 -0.40
C TYR A 74 -0.67 -1.24 0.12
N VAL A 75 -1.65 -0.34 0.06
CA VAL A 75 -2.92 -0.50 0.75
C VAL A 75 -4.11 -0.14 -0.12
N ASP A 76 -5.23 -0.76 0.19
CA ASP A 76 -6.57 -0.28 -0.14
C ASP A 76 -7.12 0.50 1.04
N VAL A 77 -7.61 1.70 0.81
CA VAL A 77 -8.26 2.53 1.84
C VAL A 77 -9.74 2.71 1.49
N PRO A 78 -10.64 2.78 2.49
CA PRO A 78 -12.09 2.85 2.23
C PRO A 78 -12.57 4.21 1.70
N TYR A 79 -11.73 5.25 1.78
CA TYR A 79 -12.07 6.61 1.40
C TYR A 79 -10.94 7.27 0.62
N ASP A 80 -11.26 8.29 -0.19
CA ASP A 80 -10.25 9.10 -0.89
C ASP A 80 -9.40 9.89 0.12
N PRO A 81 -8.06 9.67 0.17
CA PRO A 81 -7.16 10.40 1.06
C PRO A 81 -7.11 11.92 0.87
N GLN A 82 -7.49 12.40 -0.31
CA GLN A 82 -7.46 13.83 -0.65
C GLN A 82 -8.84 14.49 -0.62
N GLY A 83 -9.88 13.71 -0.30
CA GLY A 83 -11.23 14.21 -0.08
C GLY A 83 -11.41 14.89 1.29
N GLN A 84 -12.65 15.23 1.62
CA GLN A 84 -13.04 15.73 2.94
C GLN A 84 -13.20 14.58 3.95
N THR A 85 -12.13 13.82 4.17
CA THR A 85 -12.11 12.55 4.90
C THR A 85 -11.19 12.60 6.13
N GLY A 86 -10.89 13.81 6.62
CA GLY A 86 -9.95 14.03 7.72
C GLY A 86 -10.39 13.42 9.05
N ASP A 87 -11.69 13.30 9.29
CA ASP A 87 -12.27 12.60 10.45
C ASP A 87 -11.89 11.12 10.49
N TYR A 88 -11.66 10.50 9.33
CA TYR A 88 -11.14 9.15 9.20
C TYR A 88 -9.59 9.12 9.21
N PHE A 89 -8.94 9.94 8.39
CA PHE A 89 -7.49 9.83 8.19
C PHE A 89 -6.66 10.35 9.35
N TRP A 90 -7.09 11.40 10.08
CA TRP A 90 -6.30 11.90 11.21
C TRP A 90 -6.18 10.88 12.36
N PRO A 91 -7.27 10.21 12.81
CA PRO A 91 -7.16 9.12 13.78
C PRO A 91 -6.36 7.92 13.27
N LEU A 92 -6.48 7.59 11.97
CA LEU A 92 -5.69 6.53 11.36
C LEU A 92 -4.19 6.84 11.43
N TYR A 93 -3.76 8.04 11.04
CA TYR A 93 -2.35 8.43 11.06
C TYR A 93 -1.76 8.40 12.47
N GLU A 94 -2.50 8.87 13.48
CA GLU A 94 -2.06 8.80 14.86
C GLU A 94 -1.92 7.34 15.35
N SER A 95 -2.84 6.46 14.96
CA SER A 95 -2.77 5.04 15.29
C SER A 95 -1.58 4.36 14.62
N LEU A 96 -1.32 4.69 13.35
CA LEU A 96 -0.14 4.22 12.61
C LEU A 96 1.16 4.71 13.25
N ARG A 97 1.23 5.99 13.65
CA ARG A 97 2.39 6.56 14.34
C ARG A 97 2.71 5.75 15.59
N LYS A 98 1.73 5.50 16.46
CA LYS A 98 1.92 4.71 17.70
C LYS A 98 2.38 3.29 17.39
N ALA A 99 1.71 2.63 16.45
CA ALA A 99 2.00 1.24 16.09
C ALA A 99 3.36 1.07 15.37
N ASN A 100 3.83 2.09 14.67
CA ASN A 100 5.12 2.13 13.97
C ASN A 100 6.26 2.73 14.83
N GLY A 101 6.02 2.97 16.12
CA GLY A 101 7.04 3.51 17.03
C GLY A 101 7.45 4.96 16.73
N GLY A 102 6.61 5.72 16.05
CA GLY A 102 6.86 7.12 15.68
C GLY A 102 7.79 7.32 14.49
N TRP A 103 8.22 6.25 13.81
CA TRP A 103 9.03 6.37 12.61
C TRP A 103 8.18 6.86 11.42
N PRO A 104 8.76 7.65 10.49
CA PRO A 104 8.13 7.96 9.22
C PRO A 104 7.77 6.70 8.43
N LEU A 105 6.71 6.77 7.65
CA LEU A 105 6.26 5.67 6.79
C LEU A 105 5.55 6.22 5.55
N SER A 106 5.33 5.38 4.55
CA SER A 106 4.48 5.70 3.41
C SER A 106 3.33 4.73 3.24
N LEU A 107 2.18 5.25 2.80
CA LEU A 107 1.07 4.48 2.28
C LEU A 107 0.98 4.70 0.78
N VAL A 108 0.95 3.63 -0.01
CA VAL A 108 0.59 3.66 -1.43
C VAL A 108 -0.87 3.22 -1.52
N ALA A 109 -1.79 4.18 -1.64
CA ALA A 109 -3.22 3.94 -1.80
C ALA A 109 -3.51 3.52 -3.25
N VAL A 110 -3.46 2.21 -3.51
CA VAL A 110 -3.34 1.66 -4.87
C VAL A 110 -4.52 2.01 -5.78
N ASN A 111 -5.74 2.03 -5.23
CA ASN A 111 -6.96 2.33 -5.98
C ASN A 111 -7.20 3.84 -6.16
N ASN A 112 -6.49 4.67 -5.40
CA ASN A 112 -6.56 6.14 -5.48
C ASN A 112 -5.37 6.73 -6.24
N ASN A 113 -4.43 5.90 -6.69
CA ASN A 113 -3.20 6.32 -7.37
C ASN A 113 -2.45 7.42 -6.60
N THR A 114 -2.43 7.31 -5.28
CA THR A 114 -1.89 8.32 -4.37
C THR A 114 -0.88 7.69 -3.42
N VAL A 115 0.29 8.31 -3.31
CA VAL A 115 1.23 8.06 -2.22
C VAL A 115 0.97 9.08 -1.12
N ILE A 116 0.94 8.60 0.12
CA ILE A 116 0.83 9.41 1.35
C ILE A 116 2.11 9.20 2.14
N MET A 117 3.00 10.18 2.11
CA MET A 117 4.25 10.17 2.87
C MET A 117 3.99 10.80 4.24
N LEU A 118 4.11 10.00 5.29
CA LEU A 118 3.81 10.42 6.65
C LEU A 118 5.09 10.70 7.44
N THR A 119 5.20 11.95 7.88
CA THR A 119 6.16 12.38 8.90
C THR A 119 5.41 12.99 10.07
N TRP A 120 6.13 13.28 11.15
CA TRP A 120 5.54 13.72 12.42
C TRP A 120 6.25 14.97 12.92
N ARG A 121 5.47 15.94 13.38
CA ARG A 121 5.99 17.04 14.20
C ARG A 121 6.46 16.53 15.56
N LYS A 122 7.24 17.34 16.27
CA LYS A 122 7.72 17.02 17.63
C LYS A 122 6.59 16.77 18.63
N ASP A 123 5.43 17.41 18.44
CA ASP A 123 4.22 17.24 19.25
C ASP A 123 3.36 16.03 18.83
N GLY A 124 3.80 15.26 17.84
CA GLY A 124 3.12 14.06 17.35
C GLY A 124 2.10 14.30 16.24
N VAL A 125 1.87 15.55 15.84
CA VAL A 125 0.94 15.88 14.75
C VAL A 125 1.46 15.33 13.42
N ALA A 126 0.58 14.67 12.67
CA ALA A 126 0.85 14.14 11.33
C ALA A 126 1.12 15.26 10.31
N LEU A 127 2.13 15.07 9.47
CA LEU A 127 2.44 15.90 8.32
C LEU A 127 2.41 15.01 7.06
N PRO A 128 1.21 14.78 6.48
CA PRO A 128 1.08 14.03 5.24
C PRO A 128 1.53 14.88 4.06
N GLU A 129 2.38 14.32 3.22
CA GLU A 129 2.63 14.82 1.87
C GLU A 129 2.01 13.86 0.86
N PHE A 130 1.24 14.40 -0.07
CA PHE A 130 0.53 13.62 -1.08
C PHE A 130 1.24 13.71 -2.42
N GLU A 131 1.35 12.58 -3.10
CA GLU A 131 1.84 12.51 -4.46
C GLU A 131 0.90 11.64 -5.30
N PHE A 132 0.34 12.21 -6.35
CA PHE A 132 -0.33 11.43 -7.37
C PHE A 132 0.69 10.74 -8.26
N TYR A 133 0.44 9.48 -8.59
CA TYR A 133 1.18 8.77 -9.61
C TYR A 133 0.24 8.30 -10.71
N LYS A 134 0.76 8.16 -11.93
CA LYS A 134 0.02 7.47 -12.99
C LYS A 134 0.33 5.98 -12.86
N PRO A 135 -0.65 5.11 -12.62
CA PRO A 135 -0.41 3.69 -12.81
C PRO A 135 -0.13 3.48 -14.31
N ASP A 136 0.87 2.67 -14.62
CA ASP A 136 1.08 2.25 -16.00
C ASP A 136 -0.21 1.55 -16.50
N PRO A 137 -0.66 1.83 -17.73
CA PRO A 137 -1.82 1.13 -18.28
C PRO A 137 -1.56 -0.38 -18.24
N ALA A 138 -2.54 -1.13 -17.76
CA ALA A 138 -2.48 -2.59 -17.62
C ALA A 138 -2.05 -3.25 -18.93
#